data_AF-A0A8S3UCA8-F1
#
_entry.id   AF-A0A8S3UCA8-F1
#
_cell.length_a   1.000
_cell.length_b   1.000
_cell.length_c   1.000
_cell.angle_alpha   90.00
_cell.angle_beta   90.00
_cell.angle_gamma   90.00
#
_symmetry.space_group_name_H-M   'P 1'
#
loop_
_entity.id
_entity.type
_entity.pdbx_description
1 polymer ?
#
loop_
_entity_poly.entity_id
_entity_poly.type
_entity_poly.pdbx_seq_one_letter_code
_entity_poly.pdbx_strand_id
1 'polypeptide(L)'
;MYDFPTKRHFSIFTQLRTGYTEINYYKNRVGQTNAIESCNCEAPETPHHFLLECPCYENKREDMLHQISKEEDYDRLRPLSYPQTDIVLFCFSISGTDSLENITSRWIPEIDRYIPDCPRVLVGCKSDLRTSNPNVCVPRTEIEKIAKDAGLEYYETSALIQDGLKHCFDSAIRCGLAGSRKKTKSKSPF
;
A
#
# COMPACT_ATOMS: atom_id res chain seq x y z
N MET A 1 -24.59 10.10 -10.87
CA MET A 1 -23.79 11.12 -11.60
C MET A 1 -22.43 11.11 -10.94
N TYR A 2 -21.45 10.46 -11.57
CA TYR A 2 -20.14 10.21 -10.96
C TYR A 2 -19.36 11.52 -10.91
N ASP A 3 -19.19 12.10 -9.73
CA ASP A 3 -18.23 13.18 -9.54
C ASP A 3 -16.83 12.57 -9.60
N PHE A 4 -16.20 12.71 -10.76
CA PHE A 4 -14.80 12.39 -10.94
C PHE A 4 -13.96 13.17 -9.92
N PRO A 5 -12.93 12.56 -9.32
CA PRO A 5 -12.02 13.30 -8.47
C PRO A 5 -11.45 14.50 -9.21
N THR A 6 -11.45 15.65 -8.55
CA THR A 6 -10.81 16.84 -9.09
C THR A 6 -9.33 16.54 -9.37
N LYS A 7 -8.76 17.20 -10.38
CA LYS A 7 -7.33 17.04 -10.76
C LYS A 7 -6.37 17.19 -9.56
N ARG A 8 -6.77 17.96 -8.53
CA ARG A 8 -6.02 18.15 -7.28
C ARG A 8 -5.94 16.86 -6.47
N HIS A 9 -7.03 16.12 -6.31
CA HIS A 9 -7.03 14.86 -5.58
C HIS A 9 -6.13 13.84 -6.28
N PHE A 10 -6.19 13.72 -7.61
CA PHE A 10 -5.31 12.81 -8.36
C PHE A 10 -3.82 13.11 -8.16
N SER A 11 -3.43 14.39 -8.18
CA SER A 11 -2.04 14.81 -7.95
C SER A 11 -1.51 14.45 -6.55
N ILE A 12 -2.35 14.61 -5.52
CA ILE A 12 -2.01 14.26 -4.13
C ILE A 12 -1.82 12.75 -4.00
N PHE A 13 -2.68 11.96 -4.65
CA PHE A 13 -2.58 10.51 -4.66
C PHE A 13 -1.33 10.00 -5.37
N THR A 14 -0.95 10.58 -6.52
CA THR A 14 0.31 10.22 -7.19
C THR A 14 1.51 10.54 -6.29
N GLN A 15 1.52 11.71 -5.65
CA GLN A 15 2.58 12.14 -4.72
C GLN A 15 2.76 11.17 -3.56
N LEU A 16 1.67 10.77 -2.91
CA LEU A 16 1.71 9.84 -1.77
C LEU A 16 2.03 8.39 -2.19
N ARG A 17 1.48 7.94 -3.32
CA ARG A 17 1.64 6.55 -3.79
C ARG A 17 3.04 6.24 -4.30
N THR A 18 3.68 7.20 -4.93
CA THR A 18 4.98 6.99 -5.59
C THR A 18 6.12 7.68 -4.86
N GLY A 19 5.83 8.46 -3.81
CA GLY A 19 6.79 9.41 -3.25
C GLY A 19 7.20 10.52 -4.24
N TYR A 20 6.51 10.63 -5.39
CA TYR A 20 6.79 11.60 -6.43
C TYR A 20 6.24 12.97 -6.02
N THR A 21 6.97 13.66 -5.16
CA THR A 21 6.81 15.09 -4.95
C THR A 21 7.63 15.83 -6.01
N GLU A 22 7.15 16.97 -6.50
CA GLU A 22 7.98 17.88 -7.31
C GLU A 22 9.08 18.48 -6.43
N ILE A 23 10.18 17.75 -6.30
CA ILE A 23 11.39 18.15 -5.58
C ILE A 23 12.28 18.93 -6.55
N ASN A 24 12.72 20.12 -6.18
CA ASN A 24 13.63 20.94 -6.98
C ASN A 24 14.95 20.20 -7.28
N TYR A 25 15.41 19.31 -6.40
CA TYR A 25 16.52 18.38 -6.63
C TYR A 25 16.42 17.65 -7.98
N TYR A 26 15.28 17.01 -8.28
CA TYR A 26 15.12 16.28 -9.55
C TYR A 26 15.14 17.23 -10.74
N LYS A 27 14.44 18.37 -10.62
CA LYS A 27 14.40 19.41 -11.66
C LYS A 27 15.79 20.03 -11.89
N ASN A 28 16.62 20.16 -10.85
CA ASN A 28 18.00 20.62 -10.95
C ASN A 28 18.85 19.59 -11.69
N ARG A 29 18.70 18.31 -11.34
CA ARG A 29 19.39 17.19 -12.01
C ARG A 29 19.07 17.06 -13.49
N VAL A 30 17.87 17.46 -13.93
CA VAL A 30 17.46 17.47 -15.35
C VAL A 30 17.59 18.86 -16.01
N GLY A 31 18.23 19.83 -15.35
CA GLY A 31 18.52 21.16 -15.90
C GLY A 31 17.30 22.07 -16.07
N GLN A 32 16.17 21.74 -15.43
CA GLN A 32 14.92 22.51 -15.48
C GLN A 32 14.82 23.59 -14.40
N THR A 33 15.73 23.62 -13.42
CA THR A 33 15.82 24.69 -12.42
C THR A 33 17.25 24.85 -11.90
N ASN A 34 17.62 26.04 -11.46
CA ASN A 34 18.89 26.33 -10.78
C ASN A 34 18.75 26.35 -9.25
N ALA A 35 17.58 25.98 -8.72
CA ALA A 35 17.34 25.92 -7.28
C ALA A 35 18.27 24.90 -6.62
N ILE A 36 18.85 25.29 -5.47
CA ILE A 36 19.80 24.50 -4.68
C ILE A 36 19.13 23.19 -4.22
N GLU A 37 19.91 22.13 -4.01
CA GLU A 37 19.49 20.81 -3.48
C GLU A 37 18.96 20.86 -2.01
N SER A 38 18.41 22.00 -1.59
CA SER A 38 17.90 22.24 -0.26
C SER A 38 16.47 22.78 -0.31
N CYS A 39 15.67 22.34 0.66
CA CYS A 39 14.34 22.86 0.90
C CYS A 39 14.41 24.31 1.42
N ASN A 40 13.30 25.04 1.40
CA ASN A 40 13.21 26.40 1.96
C ASN A 40 13.47 26.46 3.48
N CYS A 41 13.47 25.33 4.19
CA CYS A 41 13.92 25.21 5.57
C CYS A 41 15.41 24.81 5.69
N GLU A 42 16.17 24.90 4.60
CA GLU A 42 17.60 24.61 4.51
C GLU A 42 18.00 23.14 4.71
N ALA A 43 17.03 22.25 4.94
CA ALA A 43 17.24 20.81 5.02
C ALA A 43 17.38 20.17 3.61
N PRO A 44 18.03 18.99 3.50
CA PRO A 44 18.11 18.25 2.23
C PRO A 44 16.74 17.95 1.66
N GLU A 45 16.55 18.24 0.37
CA GLU A 45 15.26 18.06 -0.30
C GLU A 45 15.02 16.57 -0.63
N THR A 46 14.52 15.82 0.36
CA THR A 46 14.21 14.39 0.21
C THR A 46 12.70 14.13 0.33
N PRO A 47 12.18 13.03 -0.27
CA PRO A 47 10.79 12.62 -0.05
C PRO A 47 10.46 12.43 1.44
N HIS A 48 11.38 11.86 2.21
CA HIS A 48 11.24 11.69 3.65
C HIS A 48 11.06 13.04 4.35
N HIS A 49 11.98 13.97 4.10
CA HIS A 49 11.93 15.31 4.67
C HIS A 49 10.61 16.01 4.31
N PHE A 50 10.22 16.01 3.04
CA PHE A 50 8.99 16.64 2.57
C PHE A 50 7.72 16.03 3.19
N LEU A 51 7.63 14.70 3.19
CA LEU A 51 6.43 13.98 3.60
C LEU A 51 6.25 13.92 5.12
N LEU A 52 7.34 13.94 5.90
CA LEU A 52 7.28 13.61 7.32
C LEU A 52 7.85 14.70 8.25
N GLU A 53 8.79 15.52 7.79
CA GLU A 53 9.61 16.34 8.71
C GLU A 53 9.59 17.85 8.39
N CYS A 54 9.25 18.25 7.17
CA CYS A 54 9.44 19.62 6.73
C CYS A 54 8.42 20.57 7.39
N PRO A 55 8.88 21.60 8.12
CA PRO A 55 8.00 22.62 8.70
C PRO A 55 7.35 23.51 7.63
N CYS A 56 8.05 23.79 6.52
CA CYS A 56 7.51 24.62 5.43
C CYS A 56 6.30 24.01 4.72
N TYR A 57 6.10 22.69 4.86
CA TYR A 57 5.00 21.96 4.23
C TYR A 57 4.01 21.38 5.24
N GLU A 58 4.10 21.75 6.52
CA GLU A 58 3.24 21.24 7.58
C GLU A 58 1.76 21.50 7.30
N ASN A 59 1.36 22.76 7.10
CA ASN A 59 -0.03 23.10 6.78
C ASN A 59 -0.54 22.40 5.52
N LYS A 60 0.31 22.28 4.48
CA LYS A 60 -0.06 21.62 3.23
C LYS A 60 -0.22 20.11 3.41
N ARG A 61 0.59 19.50 4.27
CA ARG A 61 0.51 18.09 4.66
C ARG A 61 -0.75 17.84 5.49
N GLU A 62 -1.05 18.70 6.45
CA GLU A 62 -2.30 18.64 7.21
C GLU A 62 -3.52 18.78 6.28
N ASP A 63 -3.52 19.75 5.37
CA ASP A 63 -4.59 19.92 4.38
C ASP A 63 -4.76 18.68 3.49
N MET A 64 -3.65 18.08 3.02
CA MET A 64 -3.70 16.83 2.26
C MET A 64 -4.28 15.69 3.10
N LEU A 65 -3.82 15.54 4.35
CA LEU A 65 -4.31 14.52 5.27
C LEU A 65 -5.79 14.73 5.57
N HIS A 66 -6.25 15.96 5.79
CA HIS A 66 -7.66 16.30 6.01
C HIS A 66 -8.55 16.03 4.79
N GLN A 67 -8.01 16.20 3.57
CA GLN A 67 -8.73 15.86 2.34
C GLN A 67 -8.80 14.35 2.11
N ILE A 68 -7.84 13.58 2.61
CA ILE A 68 -7.80 12.12 2.50
C ILE A 68 -8.51 11.45 3.70
N SER A 69 -8.66 12.13 4.83
CA SER A 69 -9.20 11.59 6.07
C SER A 69 -10.71 11.33 6.03
N LYS A 70 -11.39 11.66 4.93
CA LYS A 70 -12.76 11.19 4.70
C LYS A 70 -12.66 9.78 4.14
N GLU A 71 -13.05 8.80 4.96
CA GLU A 71 -13.05 7.37 4.60
C GLU A 71 -13.77 7.11 3.26
N GLU A 72 -14.84 7.86 2.98
CA GLU A 72 -15.58 7.82 1.72
C GLU A 72 -14.76 8.24 0.49
N ASP A 73 -13.87 9.23 0.64
CA ASP A 73 -13.01 9.69 -0.45
C ASP A 73 -11.90 8.66 -0.71
N TYR A 74 -11.33 8.05 0.35
CA TYR A 74 -10.34 6.99 0.17
C TYR A 74 -10.93 5.74 -0.51
N ASP A 75 -12.16 5.33 -0.15
CA ASP A 75 -12.86 4.22 -0.80
C ASP A 75 -13.11 4.44 -2.29
N ARG A 76 -13.42 5.67 -2.70
CA ARG A 76 -13.64 6.02 -4.11
C ARG A 76 -12.34 6.07 -4.91
N LEU A 77 -11.23 6.40 -4.25
CA LEU A 77 -9.96 6.67 -4.91
C LEU A 77 -9.05 5.44 -4.97
N ARG A 78 -9.15 4.54 -4.00
CA ARG A 78 -8.36 3.30 -3.96
C ARG A 78 -8.46 2.46 -5.24
N PRO A 79 -9.64 2.30 -5.89
CA PRO A 79 -9.75 1.54 -7.13
C PRO A 79 -8.91 2.07 -8.30
N LEU A 80 -8.64 3.38 -8.32
CA LEU A 80 -7.76 3.98 -9.32
C LEU A 80 -6.32 3.47 -9.21
N SER A 81 -5.98 2.82 -8.09
CA SER A 81 -4.65 2.28 -7.87
C SER A 81 -4.44 0.85 -8.38
N TYR A 82 -5.50 0.10 -8.66
CA TYR A 82 -5.41 -1.31 -9.06
C TYR A 82 -4.96 -1.60 -10.50
N PRO A 83 -5.15 -0.70 -11.50
CA PRO A 83 -4.66 -0.97 -12.85
C PRO A 83 -3.17 -1.29 -12.87
N GLN A 84 -2.79 -2.33 -13.62
CA GLN A 84 -1.42 -2.82 -13.77
C GLN A 84 -0.76 -3.33 -12.48
N THR A 85 -1.53 -3.63 -11.43
CA THR A 85 -0.99 -4.32 -10.25
C THR A 85 -0.55 -5.75 -10.59
N ASP A 86 0.67 -6.09 -10.19
CA ASP A 86 1.26 -7.42 -10.36
C ASP A 86 0.96 -8.38 -9.21
N ILE A 87 0.77 -7.86 -8.00
CA ILE A 87 0.39 -8.62 -6.81
C ILE A 87 -0.32 -7.75 -5.77
N VAL A 88 -1.24 -8.33 -5.02
CA VAL A 88 -1.90 -7.72 -3.86
C VAL A 88 -1.46 -8.41 -2.57
N LEU A 89 -1.15 -7.63 -1.53
CA LEU A 89 -0.89 -8.11 -0.19
C LEU A 89 -2.08 -7.70 0.70
N PHE A 90 -2.82 -8.66 1.23
CA PHE A 90 -3.85 -8.43 2.24
C PHE A 90 -3.19 -8.42 3.61
N CYS A 91 -3.07 -7.25 4.22
CA CYS A 91 -2.44 -7.10 5.52
C CYS A 91 -3.48 -6.94 6.62
N PHE A 92 -3.30 -7.65 7.74
CA PHE A 92 -4.11 -7.49 8.95
C PHE A 92 -3.20 -7.56 10.19
N SER A 93 -3.68 -7.10 11.35
CA SER A 93 -2.94 -7.23 12.62
C SER A 93 -3.24 -8.58 13.25
N ILE A 94 -2.24 -9.35 13.67
CA ILE A 94 -2.50 -10.65 14.33
C ILE A 94 -3.28 -10.51 15.64
N SER A 95 -3.31 -9.31 16.23
CA SER A 95 -4.12 -8.98 17.41
C SER A 95 -5.47 -8.31 17.10
N GLY A 96 -5.78 -8.07 15.82
CA GLY A 96 -6.98 -7.35 15.40
C GLY A 96 -7.94 -8.27 14.65
N THR A 97 -8.91 -8.85 15.34
CA THR A 97 -9.99 -9.68 14.76
C THR A 97 -10.71 -8.94 13.64
N ASP A 98 -11.09 -7.67 13.88
CA ASP A 98 -11.84 -6.86 12.92
C ASP A 98 -11.03 -6.64 11.63
N SER A 99 -9.70 -6.49 11.76
CA SER A 99 -8.83 -6.32 10.60
C SER A 99 -8.75 -7.59 9.75
N LEU A 100 -8.84 -8.76 10.36
CA LEU A 100 -8.89 -10.04 9.67
C LEU A 100 -10.27 -10.27 9.02
N GLU A 101 -11.36 -9.97 9.72
CA GLU A 101 -12.72 -10.05 9.18
C GLU A 101 -12.92 -9.13 7.98
N ASN A 102 -12.31 -7.93 8.00
CA ASN A 102 -12.35 -7.01 6.87
C ASN A 102 -11.67 -7.58 5.60
N ILE A 103 -10.70 -8.49 5.73
CA ILE A 103 -10.08 -9.15 4.56
C ILE A 103 -11.14 -9.89 3.76
N THR A 104 -11.98 -10.69 4.41
CA THR A 104 -12.98 -11.52 3.74
C THR A 104 -14.24 -10.75 3.40
N SER A 105 -14.67 -9.82 4.26
CA SER A 105 -15.94 -9.10 4.08
C SER A 105 -15.84 -7.90 3.12
N ARG A 106 -14.66 -7.26 3.02
CA ARG A 106 -14.46 -6.02 2.25
C ARG A 106 -13.37 -6.15 1.20
N TRP A 107 -12.16 -6.55 1.60
CA TRP A 107 -10.98 -6.39 0.74
C TRP A 107 -10.91 -7.41 -0.39
N ILE A 108 -11.19 -8.70 -0.13
CA ILE A 108 -11.25 -9.73 -1.17
C ILE A 108 -12.35 -9.39 -2.19
N PRO A 109 -13.62 -9.11 -1.80
CA PRO A 109 -14.67 -8.72 -2.74
C PRO A 109 -14.35 -7.48 -3.58
N GLU A 110 -13.65 -6.50 -3.00
CA GLU A 110 -13.23 -5.30 -3.73
C GLU A 110 -12.18 -5.63 -4.80
N ILE A 111 -11.15 -6.41 -4.45
CA ILE A 111 -10.10 -6.82 -5.39
C ILE A 111 -10.66 -7.74 -6.49
N ASP A 112 -11.59 -8.63 -6.15
CA ASP A 112 -12.30 -9.46 -7.13
C ASP A 112 -13.09 -8.63 -8.15
N ARG A 113 -13.61 -7.46 -7.74
CA ARG A 113 -14.34 -6.55 -8.65
C ARG A 113 -13.42 -5.87 -9.65
N TYR A 114 -12.21 -5.46 -9.25
CA TYR A 114 -11.35 -4.61 -10.08
C TYR A 114 -10.22 -5.36 -10.79
N ILE A 115 -9.60 -6.34 -10.13
CA ILE A 115 -8.42 -7.08 -10.63
C ILE A 115 -8.48 -8.56 -10.21
N PRO A 116 -9.51 -9.33 -10.63
CA PRO A 116 -9.75 -10.70 -10.16
C PRO A 116 -8.56 -11.64 -10.39
N ASP A 117 -7.88 -11.50 -11.54
CA ASP A 117 -6.74 -12.36 -11.92
C ASP A 117 -5.41 -11.97 -11.25
N CYS A 118 -5.40 -10.93 -10.40
CA CYS A 118 -4.19 -10.53 -9.71
C CYS A 118 -3.81 -11.57 -8.64
N PRO A 119 -2.56 -12.07 -8.67
CA PRO A 119 -2.01 -12.85 -7.56
C PRO A 119 -2.14 -12.09 -6.24
N ARG A 120 -2.31 -12.84 -5.16
CA ARG A 120 -2.69 -12.32 -3.85
C ARG A 120 -2.12 -13.19 -2.74
N VAL A 121 -1.68 -12.56 -1.65
CA VAL A 121 -1.17 -13.22 -0.45
C VAL A 121 -1.75 -12.57 0.81
N LEU A 122 -1.89 -13.34 1.87
CA LEU A 122 -2.33 -12.87 3.19
C LEU A 122 -1.12 -12.66 4.10
N VAL A 123 -1.08 -11.51 4.79
CA VAL A 123 0.03 -11.09 5.65
C VAL A 123 -0.49 -10.70 7.03
N GLY A 124 -0.10 -11.47 8.04
CA GLY A 124 -0.33 -11.16 9.45
C GLY A 124 0.81 -10.29 9.99
N CYS A 125 0.52 -9.02 10.25
CA CYS A 125 1.47 -8.06 10.80
C CYS A 125 1.50 -8.08 12.33
N LYS A 126 2.57 -7.53 12.92
CA LYS A 126 2.83 -7.47 14.36
C LYS A 126 3.02 -8.85 15.00
N SER A 127 3.70 -9.77 14.30
CA SER A 127 3.93 -11.14 14.79
C SER A 127 4.69 -11.21 16.12
N ASP A 128 5.42 -10.16 16.50
CA ASP A 128 6.05 -10.00 17.81
C ASP A 128 5.06 -10.11 18.99
N LEU A 129 3.77 -9.81 18.76
CA LEU A 129 2.71 -9.99 19.75
C LEU A 129 2.47 -11.45 20.12
N ARG A 130 2.82 -12.42 19.26
CA ARG A 130 2.76 -13.85 19.60
C ARG A 130 3.59 -14.18 20.82
N THR A 131 4.73 -13.51 20.99
CA THR A 131 5.65 -13.74 22.10
C THR A 131 5.37 -12.80 23.26
N SER A 132 5.08 -11.53 22.99
CA SER A 132 4.90 -10.52 24.04
C SER A 132 3.50 -10.52 24.68
N ASN A 133 2.45 -10.82 23.91
CA ASN A 133 1.07 -10.88 24.41
C ASN A 133 0.24 -11.91 23.62
N PRO A 134 0.44 -13.22 23.84
CA PRO A 134 -0.23 -14.27 23.06
C PRO A 134 -1.76 -14.26 23.20
N ASN A 135 -2.29 -13.79 24.34
CA ASN A 135 -3.72 -13.86 24.66
C ASN A 135 -4.60 -12.94 23.80
N VAL A 136 -4.01 -11.89 23.21
CA VAL A 136 -4.75 -10.97 22.32
C VAL A 136 -4.65 -11.38 20.85
N CYS A 137 -3.85 -12.41 20.52
CA CYS A 137 -3.58 -12.80 19.16
C CYS A 137 -4.59 -13.83 18.65
N VAL A 138 -5.12 -13.62 17.45
CA VAL A 138 -5.98 -14.60 16.75
C VAL A 138 -5.19 -15.89 16.53
N PRO A 139 -5.69 -17.08 16.89
CA PRO A 139 -4.97 -18.34 16.70
C PRO A 139 -4.50 -18.56 15.26
N ARG A 140 -3.27 -19.04 15.07
CA ARG A 140 -2.71 -19.26 13.72
C ARG A 140 -3.56 -20.21 12.88
N THR A 141 -4.12 -21.24 13.51
CA THR A 141 -5.00 -22.23 12.86
C THR A 141 -6.25 -21.61 12.24
N GLU A 142 -6.80 -20.57 12.87
CA GLU A 142 -7.98 -19.86 12.37
C GLU A 142 -7.62 -19.03 11.13
N ILE A 143 -6.49 -18.32 11.19
CA ILE A 143 -5.99 -17.51 10.08
C ILE A 143 -5.63 -18.39 8.88
N GLU A 144 -4.93 -19.50 9.12
CA GLU A 144 -4.57 -20.46 8.07
C GLU A 144 -5.80 -21.08 7.42
N LYS A 145 -6.87 -21.33 8.19
CA LYS A 145 -8.15 -21.79 7.65
C LYS A 145 -8.75 -20.73 6.72
N ILE A 146 -8.82 -19.48 7.15
CA ILE A 146 -9.34 -18.37 6.34
C ILE A 146 -8.51 -18.20 5.06
N ALA A 147 -7.18 -18.25 5.17
CA ALA A 147 -6.28 -18.15 4.03
C ALA A 147 -6.54 -19.29 3.03
N LYS A 148 -6.67 -20.52 3.53
CA LYS A 148 -6.96 -21.70 2.70
C LYS A 148 -8.32 -21.61 2.03
N ASP A 149 -9.36 -21.20 2.75
CA ASP A 149 -10.71 -21.03 2.21
C ASP A 149 -10.76 -19.95 1.13
N ALA A 150 -9.93 -18.90 1.26
CA ALA A 150 -9.75 -17.84 0.26
C ALA A 150 -8.73 -18.19 -0.86
N GLY A 151 -8.06 -19.35 -0.81
CA GLY A 151 -7.03 -19.72 -1.77
C GLY A 151 -5.75 -18.87 -1.71
N LEU A 152 -5.43 -18.32 -0.54
CA LEU A 152 -4.28 -17.44 -0.29
C LEU A 152 -3.17 -18.18 0.45
N GLU A 153 -1.92 -17.88 0.10
CA GLU A 153 -0.78 -18.20 0.95
C GLU A 153 -0.69 -17.20 2.11
N TYR A 154 -0.33 -17.69 3.30
CA TYR A 154 -0.27 -16.89 4.52
C TYR A 154 1.17 -16.74 5.05
N TYR A 155 1.52 -15.51 5.44
CA TYR A 155 2.81 -15.17 6.04
C TYR A 155 2.62 -14.28 7.28
N GLU A 156 3.39 -14.53 8.34
CA GLU A 156 3.47 -13.63 9.51
C GLU A 156 4.73 -12.75 9.41
N THR A 157 4.60 -11.48 9.78
CA THR A 157 5.69 -10.50 9.76
C THR A 157 5.66 -9.59 10.98
N SER A 158 6.83 -9.14 11.42
CA SER A 158 6.96 -8.04 12.36
C SER A 158 7.94 -7.01 11.82
N ALA A 159 7.44 -5.80 11.58
CA ALA A 159 8.27 -4.67 11.23
C ALA A 159 9.17 -4.22 12.40
N LEU A 160 8.72 -4.43 13.65
CA LEU A 160 9.43 -3.99 14.85
C LEU A 160 10.72 -4.77 15.07
N ILE A 161 10.65 -6.09 15.00
CA ILE A 161 11.81 -6.98 15.17
C ILE A 161 12.42 -7.42 13.83
N GLN A 162 11.93 -6.85 12.73
CA GLN A 162 12.34 -7.16 11.35
C GLN A 162 12.23 -8.65 10.98
N ASP A 163 11.24 -9.34 11.53
CA ASP A 163 11.03 -10.78 11.33
C ASP A 163 10.03 -11.06 10.21
N GLY A 164 10.25 -12.14 9.45
CA GLY A 164 9.39 -12.63 8.38
C GLY A 164 9.29 -11.75 7.11
N LEU A 165 9.73 -10.49 7.16
CA LEU A 165 9.60 -9.51 6.06
C LEU A 165 10.22 -10.02 4.76
N LYS A 166 11.50 -10.40 4.79
CA LYS A 166 12.24 -10.82 3.59
C LYS A 166 11.54 -12.01 2.91
N HIS A 167 11.16 -13.01 3.70
CA HIS A 167 10.50 -14.20 3.20
C HIS A 167 9.13 -13.87 2.58
N CYS A 168 8.32 -13.05 3.27
CA CYS A 168 7.03 -12.58 2.76
C CYS A 168 7.18 -11.86 1.40
N PHE A 169 8.12 -10.91 1.30
CA PHE A 169 8.35 -10.16 0.05
C PHE A 169 8.94 -11.04 -1.06
N ASP A 170 9.89 -11.92 -0.76
CA ASP A 170 10.45 -12.85 -1.76
C ASP A 170 9.36 -13.75 -2.35
N SER A 171 8.47 -14.29 -1.50
CA SER A 171 7.33 -15.11 -1.94
C SER A 171 6.32 -14.29 -2.74
N ALA A 172 6.00 -13.08 -2.29
CA ALA A 172 5.12 -12.17 -3.02
C ALA A 172 5.67 -11.86 -4.42
N ILE A 173 6.95 -11.52 -4.55
CA ILE A 173 7.59 -11.26 -5.85
C ILE A 173 7.49 -12.49 -6.76
N ARG A 174 7.79 -13.70 -6.24
CA ARG A 174 7.66 -14.95 -7.02
C ARG A 174 6.23 -15.17 -7.50
N CYS A 175 5.25 -14.94 -6.63
CA CYS A 175 3.84 -15.09 -6.95
C CYS A 175 3.38 -14.09 -8.04
N GLY A 176 3.79 -12.81 -7.91
CA GLY A 176 3.54 -11.77 -8.92
C GLY A 176 4.15 -12.11 -10.29
N LEU A 177 5.41 -12.54 -10.32
CA LEU A 177 6.10 -12.95 -11.56
C LEU A 177 5.44 -14.16 -12.22
N ALA A 178 4.98 -15.14 -11.42
CA ALA A 178 4.24 -16.29 -11.92
C ALA A 178 2.87 -15.90 -12.51
N GLY A 179 2.19 -14.93 -11.89
CA GLY A 179 0.92 -14.38 -12.39
C GLY A 179 1.05 -13.58 -13.69
N SER A 180 2.10 -12.77 -13.81
CA SER A 180 2.39 -11.99 -15.04
C SER A 180 2.62 -12.90 -16.27
N ARG A 181 3.23 -14.08 -16.06
CA ARG A 181 3.37 -15.12 -17.10
C ARG A 181 2.04 -15.77 -17.53
N LYS A 182 1.00 -15.73 -16.68
CA LYS A 182 -0.34 -16.21 -17.03
C LYS A 182 -1.10 -15.15 -17.84
N LYS A 183 -0.97 -13.87 -17.49
CA LYS A 183 -1.56 -12.72 -18.23
C LYS A 183 -1.07 -12.64 -19.69
N THR A 184 0.17 -13.05 -19.97
CA THR A 184 0.74 -13.04 -21.34
C THR A 184 0.25 -14.18 -22.24
N LYS A 185 -0.38 -15.23 -21.70
CA LYS A 185 -0.96 -16.33 -22.50
C LYS A 185 -2.42 -16.10 -22.91
N SER A 186 -3.13 -15.22 -22.22
CA SER A 186 -4.42 -14.69 -22.67
C SER A 186 -4.20 -13.41 -23.47
N LYS A 187 -3.67 -13.52 -24.69
CA LYS A 187 -4.00 -12.50 -25.69
C LYS A 187 -5.47 -12.70 -26.04
N SER A 188 -6.35 -11.85 -25.50
CA SER A 188 -7.68 -11.70 -26.10
C SER A 188 -7.55 -10.88 -27.39
N PRO A 189 -8.43 -11.14 -28.37
CA PRO A 189 -8.31 -10.62 -29.72
C PRO A 189 -9.02 -9.27 -29.80
N PHE A 190 -8.31 -8.17 -29.54
CA PHE A 190 -8.66 -6.84 -30.05
C PHE A 190 -7.38 -6.05 -30.29
#